data_AF-Q0CEF2-F1
#
_entry.id   AF-Q0CEF2-F1
#
_cell.length_a   1.000
_cell.length_b   1.000
_cell.length_c   1.000
_cell.angle_alpha   90.00
_cell.angle_beta   90.00
_cell.angle_gamma   90.00
#
_symmetry.space_group_name_H-M   'P 1'
#
loop_
_entity.id
_entity.type
_entity.pdbx_description
1 polymer ?
#
loop_
_entity_poly.entity_id
_entity_poly.type
_entity_poly.pdbx_seq_one_letter_code
_entity_poly.pdbx_strand_id
1 'polypeptide(L)'
;MAASLSDTLRDDEHDLLLHQHDPSLVEPPTQGGRHQSKRDLGLLSTIFLITNRMIGTAIFATPSSIAASVGSPGAVLLLWLVGLLLSYCGMLIWIELGWMMPRSGGEKVYLEAAYPRPPMLVTTIFAVHVIVLGFTGIGSVVVAENLLLAVQGSASDGVKRGLAMAVLAGIAAIHICSRSWGVRIMNALASAKILVLVLIILSGLRALRGDLPQIPSPGSSFRHPFAGSPTTISSYTTALFKILATYQGWSNAAYVLDEVRDPRRTLKMAGIVGVGTVGLLYLLTNIAYFIVATPEEISQTGVTVVALLIGKVFGETMMWLTAILAALSSLGNLMTASFTMSRVVRQFAQEGILPGATLFASTAASGSPTWAFALVFLSSTVMILSSSS
;
A
#
# COMPACT_ATOMS: atom_id res chain seq x y z
N MET A 1 -49.41 40.46 14.77
CA MET A 1 -50.01 39.37 13.97
C MET A 1 -49.04 38.74 12.98
N ALA A 2 -47.95 39.39 12.55
CA ALA A 2 -46.94 38.80 11.66
C ALA A 2 -45.86 37.92 12.36
N ALA A 3 -45.62 38.08 13.67
CA ALA A 3 -44.61 37.32 14.41
C ALA A 3 -45.07 35.90 14.83
N SER A 4 -46.38 35.65 14.92
CA SER A 4 -46.92 34.34 15.32
C SER A 4 -47.07 33.36 14.14
N LEU A 5 -47.08 33.87 12.91
CA LEU A 5 -47.10 33.08 11.68
C LEU A 5 -45.69 32.62 11.26
N SER A 6 -44.64 33.36 11.64
CA SER A 6 -43.25 32.95 11.36
C SER A 6 -42.76 31.83 12.28
N ASP A 7 -43.22 31.79 13.53
CA ASP A 7 -42.83 30.72 14.46
C ASP A 7 -43.55 29.40 14.15
N THR A 8 -44.81 29.45 13.72
CA THR A 8 -45.56 28.25 13.30
C THR A 8 -45.02 27.63 12.00
N LEU A 9 -44.61 28.44 11.02
CA LEU A 9 -43.97 27.93 9.80
C LEU A 9 -42.55 27.39 10.05
N ARG A 10 -41.85 27.91 11.06
CA ARG A 10 -40.49 27.51 11.40
C ARG A 10 -40.46 26.22 12.22
N ASP A 11 -41.48 25.98 13.04
CA ASP A 11 -41.67 24.71 13.74
C ASP A 11 -42.11 23.59 12.77
N ASP A 12 -42.97 23.90 11.79
CA ASP A 12 -43.38 22.93 10.75
C ASP A 12 -42.21 22.52 9.81
N GLU A 13 -41.31 23.44 9.43
CA GLU A 13 -40.08 23.09 8.69
C GLU A 13 -39.10 22.28 9.55
N HIS A 14 -39.03 22.54 10.85
CA HIS A 14 -38.14 21.82 11.77
C HIS A 14 -38.63 20.38 12.04
N ASP A 15 -39.95 20.17 12.11
CA ASP A 15 -40.57 18.84 12.23
C ASP A 15 -40.54 18.04 10.91
N LEU A 16 -40.67 18.72 9.75
CA LEU A 16 -40.51 18.09 8.44
C LEU A 16 -39.07 17.59 8.17
N LEU A 17 -38.06 18.26 8.73
CA LEU A 17 -36.67 17.83 8.62
C LEU A 17 -36.33 16.65 9.56
N LEU A 18 -37.04 16.51 10.68
CA LEU A 18 -36.86 15.41 11.62
C LEU A 18 -37.59 14.13 11.19
N HIS A 19 -38.67 14.24 10.42
CA HIS A 19 -39.47 13.09 9.96
C HIS A 19 -39.08 12.51 8.59
N GLN A 20 -38.07 13.05 7.89
CA GLN A 20 -37.54 12.42 6.66
C GLN A 20 -36.57 11.25 6.92
N HIS A 21 -36.28 10.92 8.18
CA HIS A 21 -35.49 9.75 8.57
C HIS A 21 -36.16 9.04 9.73
N ASP A 22 -37.28 8.39 9.47
CA ASP A 22 -37.75 7.31 10.35
C ASP A 22 -36.94 6.04 10.03
N PRO A 23 -35.99 5.63 10.88
CA PRO A 23 -35.19 4.42 10.65
C PRO A 23 -36.04 3.14 10.70
N SER A 24 -37.31 3.22 11.09
CA SER A 24 -38.25 2.08 11.07
C SER A 24 -38.98 1.90 9.73
N LEU A 25 -38.97 2.91 8.84
CA LEU A 25 -39.58 2.87 7.51
C LEU A 25 -38.58 2.53 6.39
N VAL A 26 -37.29 2.45 6.70
CA VAL A 26 -36.31 1.82 5.81
C VAL A 26 -36.49 0.32 5.99
N GLU A 27 -37.35 -0.29 5.16
CA GLU A 27 -37.33 -1.74 5.01
C GLU A 27 -35.86 -2.16 4.77
N PRO A 28 -35.29 -3.04 5.63
CA PRO A 28 -33.98 -3.58 5.33
C PRO A 28 -34.08 -4.20 3.94
N PRO A 29 -33.15 -3.88 3.01
CA PRO A 29 -33.23 -4.39 1.66
C PRO A 29 -33.41 -5.90 1.77
N THR A 30 -34.53 -6.38 1.22
CA THR A 30 -34.93 -7.77 1.21
C THR A 30 -33.69 -8.62 0.95
N GLN A 31 -33.44 -9.59 1.82
CA GLN A 31 -32.33 -10.54 1.70
C GLN A 31 -32.58 -11.52 0.53
N GLY A 32 -32.83 -10.99 -0.67
CA GLY A 32 -32.81 -11.71 -1.92
C GLY A 32 -31.37 -12.03 -2.28
N GLY A 33 -30.89 -13.20 -1.87
CA GLY A 33 -29.87 -13.97 -2.59
C GLY A 33 -28.50 -13.31 -2.84
N ARG A 34 -28.04 -12.36 -2.01
CA ARG A 34 -26.62 -11.98 -2.07
C ARG A 34 -25.79 -13.14 -1.55
N HIS A 35 -25.11 -13.87 -2.44
CA HIS A 35 -23.96 -14.71 -2.07
C HIS A 35 -23.04 -13.86 -1.17
N GLN A 36 -23.17 -14.00 0.16
CA GLN A 36 -22.25 -13.39 1.10
C GLN A 36 -20.88 -13.98 0.77
N SER A 37 -20.01 -13.14 0.20
CA SER A 37 -18.59 -13.44 0.08
C SER A 37 -18.12 -13.98 1.41
N LYS A 38 -17.52 -15.18 1.42
CA LYS A 38 -16.94 -15.74 2.63
C LYS A 38 -15.92 -14.72 3.17
N ARG A 39 -16.16 -14.21 4.37
CA ARG A 39 -15.22 -13.30 5.06
C ARG A 39 -14.04 -14.13 5.54
N ASP A 40 -12.98 -14.17 4.74
CA ASP A 40 -11.81 -15.02 4.96
C ASP A 40 -10.62 -14.28 5.57
N LEU A 41 -10.64 -12.93 5.56
CA LEU A 41 -9.57 -12.12 6.13
C LEU A 41 -9.83 -11.87 7.62
N GLY A 42 -9.16 -12.63 8.47
CA GLY A 42 -9.08 -12.34 9.91
C GLY A 42 -8.07 -11.23 10.22
N LEU A 43 -7.99 -10.82 11.49
CA LEU A 43 -7.13 -9.72 11.95
C LEU A 43 -5.67 -9.82 11.48
N LEU A 44 -5.04 -10.98 11.67
CA LEU A 44 -3.63 -11.15 11.28
C LEU A 44 -3.43 -11.03 9.77
N SER A 45 -4.32 -11.62 8.97
CA SER A 45 -4.27 -11.48 7.51
C SER A 45 -4.50 -10.04 7.07
N THR A 46 -5.36 -9.27 7.75
CA THR A 46 -5.58 -7.85 7.45
C THR A 46 -4.38 -6.99 7.85
N ILE A 47 -3.71 -7.28 8.98
CA ILE A 47 -2.43 -6.66 9.34
C ILE A 47 -1.41 -6.93 8.24
N PHE A 48 -1.23 -8.19 7.84
CA PHE A 48 -0.32 -8.55 6.77
C PHE A 48 -0.70 -7.95 5.42
N LEU A 49 -1.98 -7.79 5.12
CA LEU A 49 -2.43 -7.10 3.93
C LEU A 49 -1.91 -5.66 3.92
N ILE A 50 -2.07 -4.93 5.03
CA ILE A 50 -1.58 -3.55 5.19
C ILE A 50 -0.05 -3.50 5.10
N THR A 51 0.66 -4.30 5.92
CA THR A 51 2.13 -4.26 5.96
C THR A 51 2.75 -4.70 4.65
N ASN A 52 2.19 -5.69 3.97
CA ASN A 52 2.71 -6.18 2.68
C ASN A 52 2.59 -5.14 1.56
N ARG A 53 1.54 -4.31 1.61
CA ARG A 53 1.31 -3.23 0.66
C ARG A 53 2.20 -2.03 0.94
N MET A 54 2.40 -1.68 2.22
CA MET A 54 3.28 -0.57 2.59
C MET A 54 4.76 -0.91 2.39
N ILE A 55 5.20 -2.12 2.78
CA ILE A 55 6.58 -2.57 2.59
C ILE A 55 6.79 -2.98 1.13
N GLY A 56 7.10 -1.99 0.30
CA GLY A 56 7.48 -2.14 -1.10
C GLY A 56 8.99 -2.10 -1.32
N THR A 57 9.39 -1.84 -2.57
CA THR A 57 10.81 -1.61 -2.93
C THR A 57 11.31 -0.23 -2.51
N ALA A 58 10.41 0.73 -2.28
CA ALA A 58 10.74 2.10 -1.94
C ALA A 58 11.61 2.20 -0.67
N ILE A 59 11.36 1.42 0.37
CA ILE A 59 12.19 1.45 1.60
C ILE A 59 13.66 1.07 1.35
N PHE A 60 13.97 0.39 0.24
CA PHE A 60 15.33 0.02 -0.15
C PHE A 60 16.02 1.05 -1.06
N ALA A 61 15.34 2.13 -1.45
CA ALA A 61 15.88 3.17 -2.33
C ALA A 61 15.67 4.59 -1.80
N THR A 62 14.51 4.85 -1.21
CA THR A 62 14.12 6.15 -0.66
C THR A 62 15.10 6.67 0.39
N PRO A 63 15.67 5.86 1.32
CA PRO A 63 16.67 6.36 2.26
C PRO A 63 17.86 7.06 1.60
N SER A 64 18.38 6.51 0.49
CA SER A 64 19.43 7.14 -0.31
C SER A 64 18.98 8.50 -0.87
N SER A 65 17.80 8.53 -1.50
CA SER A 65 17.27 9.74 -2.11
C SER A 65 16.94 10.85 -1.10
N ILE A 66 16.51 10.48 0.11
CA ILE A 66 16.24 11.44 1.20
C ILE A 66 17.57 11.95 1.76
N ALA A 67 18.55 11.07 2.00
CA ALA A 67 19.89 11.48 2.43
C ALA A 67 20.53 12.46 1.44
N ALA A 68 20.37 12.22 0.13
CA ALA A 68 20.80 13.16 -0.91
C ALA A 68 20.05 14.51 -0.87
N SER A 69 18.81 14.53 -0.38
CA SER A 69 17.99 15.75 -0.32
C SER A 69 18.30 16.62 0.90
N VAL A 70 18.54 16.02 2.08
CA VAL A 70 18.67 16.74 3.37
C VAL A 70 20.02 16.57 4.08
N GLY A 71 20.93 15.74 3.57
CA GLY A 71 22.35 15.69 3.95
C GLY A 71 22.69 15.28 5.39
N SER A 72 21.70 15.01 6.25
CA SER A 72 21.92 14.88 7.69
C SER A 72 20.99 13.83 8.33
N PRO A 73 21.49 12.96 9.22
CA PRO A 73 20.71 11.84 9.74
C PRO A 73 19.56 12.28 10.64
N GLY A 74 19.75 13.33 11.43
CA GLY A 74 18.73 13.92 12.30
C GLY A 74 17.56 14.46 11.51
N ALA A 75 17.81 15.18 10.41
CA ALA A 75 16.75 15.65 9.52
C ALA A 75 16.01 14.49 8.84
N VAL A 76 16.74 13.49 8.34
CA VAL A 76 16.15 12.28 7.74
C VAL A 76 15.20 11.60 8.72
N LEU A 77 15.65 11.30 9.95
CA LEU A 77 14.85 10.62 10.96
C LEU A 77 13.64 11.43 11.41
N LEU A 78 13.79 12.75 11.58
CA LEU A 78 12.67 13.63 11.91
C LEU A 78 11.61 13.61 10.81
N LEU A 79 12.02 13.66 9.54
CA LEU A 79 11.08 13.59 8.42
C LEU A 79 10.38 12.22 8.32
N TRP A 80 11.07 11.11 8.63
CA TRP A 80 10.43 9.79 8.70
C TRP A 80 9.38 9.71 9.80
N LEU A 81 9.65 10.34 10.94
CA LEU A 81 8.70 10.45 12.05
C LEU A 81 7.50 11.34 11.67
N VAL A 82 7.73 12.51 11.06
CA VAL A 82 6.66 13.38 10.56
C VAL A 82 5.82 12.66 9.52
N GLY A 83 6.44 11.94 8.58
CA GLY A 83 5.74 11.12 7.59
C GLY A 83 4.89 10.00 8.22
N LEU A 84 5.38 9.38 9.30
CA LEU A 84 4.61 8.39 10.07
C LEU A 84 3.38 9.04 10.73
N LEU A 85 3.55 10.20 11.37
CA LEU A 85 2.44 10.91 12.02
C LEU A 85 1.37 11.32 11.01
N LEU A 86 1.78 11.87 9.86
CA LEU A 86 0.86 12.22 8.77
C LEU A 86 0.13 10.98 8.21
N SER A 87 0.84 9.85 8.07
CA SER A 87 0.23 8.59 7.65
C SER A 87 -0.77 8.05 8.67
N TYR A 88 -0.49 8.20 9.97
CA TYR A 88 -1.44 7.89 11.04
C TYR A 88 -2.68 8.77 10.99
N CYS A 89 -2.53 10.08 10.78
CA CYS A 89 -3.67 10.98 10.62
C CYS A 89 -4.58 10.53 9.47
N GLY A 90 -4.00 10.25 8.30
CA GLY A 90 -4.75 9.72 7.15
C GLY A 90 -5.45 8.39 7.46
N MET A 91 -4.72 7.46 8.10
CA MET A 91 -5.26 6.16 8.48
C MET A 91 -6.41 6.28 9.50
N LEU A 92 -6.34 7.17 10.48
CA LEU A 92 -7.40 7.36 11.48
C LEU A 92 -8.70 7.85 10.84
N ILE A 93 -8.60 8.81 9.89
CA ILE A 93 -9.75 9.27 9.09
C ILE A 93 -10.39 8.09 8.35
N TRP A 94 -9.58 7.24 7.73
CA TRP A 94 -10.07 6.06 7.01
C TRP A 94 -10.67 4.99 7.92
N ILE A 95 -10.15 4.82 9.14
CA ILE A 95 -10.75 3.91 10.13
C ILE A 95 -12.15 4.40 10.49
N GLU A 96 -12.34 5.70 10.72
CA GLU A 96 -13.64 6.29 11.03
C GLU A 96 -14.64 6.09 9.87
N LEU A 97 -14.23 6.43 8.65
CA LEU A 97 -15.05 6.25 7.46
C LEU A 97 -15.39 4.77 7.20
N GLY A 98 -14.40 3.87 7.32
CA GLY A 98 -14.60 2.43 7.18
C GLY A 98 -15.40 1.80 8.31
N TRP A 99 -15.45 2.42 9.48
CA TRP A 99 -16.32 2.01 10.58
C TRP A 99 -17.78 2.36 10.31
N MET A 100 -18.03 3.57 9.81
CA MET A 100 -19.37 4.05 9.42
C MET A 100 -19.91 3.27 8.22
N MET A 101 -19.06 3.04 7.21
CA MET A 101 -19.40 2.40 5.95
C MET A 101 -18.52 1.16 5.70
N PRO A 102 -18.79 0.01 6.36
CA PRO A 102 -17.96 -1.19 6.29
C PRO A 102 -18.25 -1.99 5.01
N ARG A 103 -18.02 -1.39 3.84
CA ARG A 103 -18.18 -1.99 2.50
C ARG A 103 -16.88 -1.85 1.70
N SER A 104 -16.64 -2.76 0.78
CA SER A 104 -15.48 -2.68 -0.12
C SER A 104 -15.60 -1.48 -1.06
N GLY A 105 -14.49 -0.79 -1.28
CA GLY A 105 -14.38 0.27 -2.29
C GLY A 105 -13.64 1.51 -1.81
N GLY A 106 -13.30 1.61 -0.52
CA GLY A 106 -12.46 2.69 -0.01
C GLY A 106 -13.06 4.09 -0.20
N GLU A 107 -12.22 5.04 -0.59
CA GLU A 107 -12.55 6.46 -0.83
C GLU A 107 -13.73 6.63 -1.78
N LYS A 108 -13.90 5.75 -2.76
CA LYS A 108 -15.03 5.78 -3.67
C LYS A 108 -16.36 5.69 -2.91
N VAL A 109 -16.47 4.76 -1.96
CA VAL A 109 -17.68 4.57 -1.15
C VAL A 109 -17.93 5.79 -0.26
N TYR A 110 -16.85 6.34 0.30
CA TYR A 110 -16.94 7.48 1.22
C TYR A 110 -17.34 8.77 0.51
N LEU A 111 -16.74 9.02 -0.66
CA LEU A 111 -17.03 10.20 -1.46
C LEU A 111 -18.41 10.11 -2.12
N GLU A 112 -18.86 8.92 -2.51
CA GLU A 112 -20.21 8.73 -3.05
C GLU A 112 -21.29 9.05 -1.99
N ALA A 113 -21.03 8.70 -0.72
CA ALA A 113 -21.91 9.09 0.38
C ALA A 113 -21.87 10.61 0.66
N ALA A 114 -20.70 11.25 0.55
CA ALA A 114 -20.55 12.69 0.78
C ALA A 114 -21.08 13.56 -0.37
N TYR A 115 -20.99 13.07 -1.61
CA TYR A 115 -21.37 13.80 -2.83
C TYR A 115 -22.37 12.97 -3.66
N PRO A 116 -23.63 12.81 -3.21
CA PRO A 116 -24.60 11.94 -3.85
C PRO A 116 -25.15 12.49 -5.18
N ARG A 117 -24.87 13.75 -5.51
CA ARG A 117 -25.36 14.42 -6.72
C ARG A 117 -24.21 14.99 -7.56
N PRO A 118 -24.23 14.81 -8.90
CA PRO A 118 -25.16 13.97 -9.65
C PRO A 118 -24.96 12.47 -9.36
N PRO A 119 -26.02 11.64 -9.48
CA PRO A 119 -25.92 10.21 -9.24
C PRO A 119 -24.80 9.58 -10.08
N MET A 120 -24.08 8.62 -9.50
CA MET A 120 -22.95 7.91 -10.15
C MET A 120 -21.75 8.77 -10.54
N LEU A 121 -21.68 10.06 -10.20
CA LEU A 121 -20.52 10.90 -10.55
C LEU A 121 -19.22 10.34 -9.98
N VAL A 122 -19.18 10.15 -8.66
CA VAL A 122 -18.00 9.63 -7.95
C VAL A 122 -17.64 8.25 -8.48
N THR A 123 -18.62 7.35 -8.60
CA THR A 123 -18.41 6.00 -9.11
C THR A 123 -17.85 6.01 -10.53
N THR A 124 -18.32 6.89 -11.40
CA THR A 124 -17.80 7.04 -12.77
C THR A 124 -16.36 7.54 -12.77
N ILE A 125 -16.06 8.59 -12.00
CA ILE A 125 -14.70 9.15 -11.89
C ILE A 125 -13.71 8.08 -11.41
N PHE A 126 -14.06 7.35 -10.35
CA PHE A 126 -13.21 6.31 -9.81
C PHE A 126 -13.13 5.08 -10.72
N ALA A 127 -14.21 4.70 -11.40
CA ALA A 127 -14.17 3.62 -12.39
C ALA A 127 -13.23 3.98 -13.55
N VAL A 128 -13.35 5.18 -14.13
CA VAL A 128 -12.44 5.66 -15.17
C VAL A 128 -11.00 5.68 -14.66
N HIS A 129 -10.76 6.24 -13.48
CA HIS A 129 -9.42 6.25 -12.87
C HIS A 129 -8.86 4.83 -12.72
N VAL A 130 -9.63 3.88 -12.17
CA VAL A 130 -9.15 2.52 -11.91
C VAL A 130 -8.96 1.71 -13.21
N ILE A 131 -9.86 1.84 -14.19
CA ILE A 131 -9.81 1.05 -15.43
C ILE A 131 -8.77 1.62 -16.39
N VAL A 132 -8.67 2.95 -16.50
CA VAL A 132 -7.82 3.64 -17.46
C VAL A 132 -6.45 4.00 -16.88
N LEU A 133 -6.33 4.21 -15.56
CA LEU A 133 -5.07 4.62 -14.91
C LEU A 133 -4.59 3.63 -13.83
N GLY A 134 -5.45 2.74 -13.34
CA GLY A 134 -5.16 1.77 -12.27
C GLY A 134 -4.33 0.58 -12.72
N PHE A 135 -3.30 0.81 -13.54
CA PHE A 135 -2.45 -0.24 -14.07
C PHE A 135 -1.53 -0.82 -12.99
N THR A 136 -1.69 -2.10 -12.70
CA THR A 136 -0.70 -2.84 -11.87
C THR A 136 0.55 -3.26 -12.66
N GLY A 137 0.57 -3.00 -13.99
CA GLY A 137 1.63 -3.45 -14.89
C GLY A 137 3.01 -2.85 -14.58
N ILE A 138 3.09 -1.63 -14.04
CA ILE A 138 4.38 -1.03 -13.65
C ILE A 138 5.03 -1.90 -12.56
N GLY A 139 4.21 -2.37 -11.60
CA GLY A 139 4.65 -3.27 -10.55
C GLY A 139 5.21 -4.58 -11.09
N SER A 140 4.61 -5.16 -12.14
CA SER A 140 5.11 -6.41 -12.75
C SER A 140 6.43 -6.25 -13.48
N VAL A 141 6.68 -5.11 -14.11
CA VAL A 141 7.99 -4.82 -14.73
C VAL A 141 9.07 -4.74 -13.64
N VAL A 142 8.78 -4.05 -12.53
CA VAL A 142 9.70 -3.98 -11.38
C VAL A 142 9.99 -5.37 -10.80
N VAL A 143 9.01 -6.28 -10.73
CA VAL A 143 9.24 -7.67 -10.30
C VAL A 143 10.17 -8.39 -11.28
N ALA A 144 9.92 -8.26 -12.58
CA ALA A 144 10.74 -8.89 -13.61
C ALA A 144 12.20 -8.38 -13.58
N GLU A 145 12.40 -7.07 -13.42
CA GLU A 145 13.73 -6.47 -13.31
C GLU A 145 14.47 -6.95 -12.07
N ASN A 146 13.81 -6.97 -10.91
CA ASN A 146 14.44 -7.47 -9.68
C ASN A 146 14.75 -8.98 -9.74
N LEU A 147 13.91 -9.78 -10.42
CA LEU A 147 14.18 -11.21 -10.66
C LEU A 147 15.41 -11.39 -11.56
N LEU A 148 15.54 -10.62 -12.63
CA LEU A 148 16.70 -10.67 -13.52
C LEU A 148 17.98 -10.24 -12.80
N LEU A 149 17.91 -9.16 -12.01
CA LEU A 149 19.01 -8.71 -11.16
C LEU A 149 19.42 -9.79 -10.15
N ALA A 150 18.46 -10.51 -9.56
CA ALA A 150 18.73 -11.58 -8.60
C ALA A 150 19.51 -12.77 -9.19
N VAL A 151 19.33 -13.05 -10.48
CA VAL A 151 20.06 -14.12 -11.19
C VAL A 151 21.28 -13.61 -11.97
N GLN A 152 21.69 -12.35 -11.74
CA GLN A 152 22.76 -11.68 -12.48
C GLN A 152 22.56 -11.70 -14.00
N GLY A 153 21.30 -11.75 -14.44
CA GLY A 153 20.93 -11.77 -15.84
C GLY A 153 20.61 -10.37 -16.36
N SER A 154 21.04 -10.10 -17.59
CA SER A 154 20.51 -8.98 -18.38
C SER A 154 19.64 -9.55 -19.49
N ALA A 155 18.49 -8.94 -19.74
CA ALA A 155 17.58 -9.37 -20.80
C ALA A 155 17.17 -8.17 -21.66
N SER A 156 16.86 -8.41 -22.93
CA SER A 156 16.27 -7.40 -23.79
C SER A 156 14.91 -6.97 -23.25
N ASP A 157 14.46 -5.76 -23.60
CA ASP A 157 13.19 -5.23 -23.09
C ASP A 157 12.00 -6.10 -23.47
N GLY A 158 12.05 -6.78 -24.62
CA GLY A 158 11.05 -7.77 -25.01
C GLY A 158 10.96 -8.95 -24.04
N VAL A 159 12.10 -9.46 -23.56
CA VAL A 159 12.15 -10.55 -22.57
C VAL A 159 11.67 -10.09 -21.20
N LYS A 160 12.06 -8.88 -20.76
CA LYS A 160 11.55 -8.29 -19.51
C LYS A 160 10.03 -8.19 -19.51
N ARG A 161 9.45 -7.72 -20.61
CA ARG A 161 7.98 -7.63 -20.80
C ARG A 161 7.34 -9.02 -20.79
N GLY A 162 7.91 -9.98 -21.50
CA GLY A 162 7.47 -11.38 -21.47
C GLY A 162 7.43 -11.96 -20.05
N LEU A 163 8.50 -11.73 -19.28
CA LEU A 163 8.59 -12.14 -17.88
C LEU A 163 7.56 -11.41 -17.00
N ALA A 164 7.37 -10.10 -17.17
CA ALA A 164 6.36 -9.34 -16.44
C ALA A 164 4.94 -9.86 -16.68
N MET A 165 4.59 -10.17 -17.94
CA MET A 165 3.32 -10.80 -18.30
C MET A 165 3.17 -12.19 -17.68
N ALA A 166 4.23 -13.00 -17.70
CA ALA A 166 4.22 -14.33 -17.08
C ALA A 166 4.02 -14.28 -15.55
N VAL A 167 4.70 -13.36 -14.87
CA VAL A 167 4.52 -13.10 -13.43
C VAL A 167 3.08 -12.69 -13.15
N LEU A 168 2.54 -11.74 -13.90
CA LEU A 168 1.18 -11.26 -13.71
C LEU A 168 0.14 -12.37 -13.97
N ALA A 169 0.36 -13.21 -14.98
CA ALA A 169 -0.48 -14.36 -15.28
C ALA A 169 -0.43 -15.40 -14.15
N GLY A 170 0.76 -15.65 -13.57
CA GLY A 170 0.91 -16.52 -12.40
C GLY A 170 0.15 -15.99 -11.17
N ILE A 171 0.24 -14.69 -10.89
CA ILE A 171 -0.50 -14.05 -9.79
C ILE A 171 -2.01 -14.17 -10.02
N ALA A 172 -2.48 -13.91 -11.25
CA ALA A 172 -3.89 -14.06 -11.60
C ALA A 172 -4.35 -15.51 -11.41
N ALA A 173 -3.59 -16.49 -11.92
CA ALA A 173 -3.90 -17.91 -11.77
C ALA A 173 -4.00 -18.33 -10.31
N ILE A 174 -3.05 -17.92 -9.46
CA ILE A 174 -3.08 -18.21 -8.01
C ILE A 174 -4.37 -17.68 -7.38
N HIS A 175 -4.69 -16.40 -7.60
CA HIS A 175 -5.86 -15.78 -6.98
C HIS A 175 -7.19 -16.29 -7.56
N ILE A 176 -7.25 -16.68 -8.83
CA ILE A 176 -8.44 -17.24 -9.48
C ILE A 176 -8.70 -18.67 -8.98
N CYS A 177 -7.67 -19.53 -9.03
CA CYS A 177 -7.80 -20.94 -8.68
C CYS A 177 -8.04 -21.14 -7.18
N SER A 178 -7.37 -20.38 -6.32
CA SER A 178 -7.57 -20.49 -4.88
C SER A 178 -7.30 -19.20 -4.13
N ARG A 179 -8.40 -18.55 -3.71
CA ARG A 179 -8.36 -17.37 -2.84
C ARG A 179 -7.59 -17.63 -1.54
N SER A 180 -7.76 -18.80 -0.92
CA SER A 180 -7.07 -19.13 0.33
C SER A 180 -5.56 -19.26 0.16
N TRP A 181 -5.09 -19.82 -0.96
CA TRP A 181 -3.65 -19.89 -1.25
C TRP A 181 -3.08 -18.52 -1.55
N GLY A 182 -3.79 -17.68 -2.30
CA GLY A 182 -3.40 -16.28 -2.52
C GLY A 182 -3.18 -15.52 -1.22
N VAL A 183 -4.11 -15.62 -0.26
CA VAL A 183 -3.98 -15.00 1.07
C VAL A 183 -2.81 -15.59 1.86
N ARG A 184 -2.61 -16.91 1.86
CA ARG A 184 -1.49 -17.55 2.56
C ARG A 184 -0.12 -17.10 2.03
N ILE A 185 0.03 -17.02 0.70
CA ILE A 185 1.27 -16.54 0.06
C ILE A 185 1.51 -15.07 0.41
N MET A 186 0.48 -14.22 0.34
CA MET A 186 0.61 -12.81 0.76
C MET A 186 1.04 -12.69 2.22
N ASN A 187 0.45 -13.46 3.13
CA ASN A 187 0.83 -13.46 4.54
C ASN A 187 2.28 -13.93 4.75
N ALA A 188 2.72 -14.95 4.02
CA ALA A 188 4.10 -15.44 4.07
C ALA A 188 5.09 -14.38 3.57
N LEU A 189 4.78 -13.73 2.44
CA LEU A 189 5.61 -12.65 1.90
C LEU A 189 5.65 -11.43 2.85
N ALA A 190 4.52 -11.05 3.44
CA ALA A 190 4.46 -9.99 4.46
C ALA A 190 5.39 -10.30 5.64
N SER A 191 5.33 -11.54 6.14
CA SER A 191 6.15 -12.01 7.25
C SER A 191 7.64 -12.00 6.89
N ALA A 192 7.99 -12.48 5.68
CA ALA A 192 9.35 -12.47 5.18
C ALA A 192 9.91 -11.04 5.05
N LYS A 193 9.10 -10.09 4.55
CA LYS A 193 9.52 -8.68 4.45
C LYS A 193 9.76 -8.04 5.81
N ILE A 194 8.89 -8.30 6.79
CA ILE A 194 9.09 -7.84 8.17
C ILE A 194 10.39 -8.43 8.74
N LEU A 195 10.60 -9.73 8.56
CA LEU A 195 11.82 -10.41 9.00
C LEU A 195 13.08 -9.78 8.38
N VAL A 196 13.04 -9.44 7.09
CA VAL A 196 14.14 -8.77 6.39
C VAL A 196 14.48 -7.43 7.03
N LEU A 197 13.48 -6.58 7.30
CA LEU A 197 13.72 -5.30 7.96
C LEU A 197 14.29 -5.50 9.37
N VAL A 198 13.79 -6.49 10.12
CA VAL A 198 14.35 -6.86 11.43
C VAL A 198 15.81 -7.29 11.31
N LEU A 199 16.16 -8.11 10.32
CA LEU A 199 17.54 -8.54 10.09
C LEU A 199 18.46 -7.36 9.72
N ILE A 200 17.98 -6.40 8.93
CA ILE A 200 18.72 -5.16 8.62
C ILE A 200 18.97 -4.36 9.91
N ILE A 201 17.96 -4.21 10.76
CA ILE A 201 18.08 -3.52 12.05
C ILE A 201 19.12 -4.21 12.94
N LEU A 202 19.01 -5.53 13.10
CA LEU A 202 19.95 -6.31 13.91
C LEU A 202 21.39 -6.24 13.35
N SER A 203 21.54 -6.18 12.03
CA SER A 203 22.85 -6.03 11.38
C SER A 203 23.47 -4.67 11.65
N GLY A 204 22.68 -3.59 11.63
CA GLY A 204 23.15 -2.27 12.06
C GLY A 204 23.55 -2.26 13.55
N LEU A 205 22.73 -2.83 14.43
CA LEU A 205 23.07 -2.94 15.86
C LEU A 205 24.32 -3.79 16.11
N ARG A 206 24.54 -4.85 15.32
CA ARG A 206 25.76 -5.67 15.38
C ARG A 206 27.02 -4.86 15.11
N ALA A 207 26.96 -3.82 14.28
CA ALA A 207 28.10 -2.98 13.99
C ALA A 207 28.58 -2.15 15.20
N LEU A 208 27.70 -1.87 16.18
CA LEU A 208 28.04 -1.12 17.39
C LEU A 208 29.06 -1.84 18.29
N ARG A 209 29.37 -3.12 18.05
CA ARG A 209 30.43 -3.85 18.76
C ARG A 209 31.84 -3.33 18.45
N GLY A 210 32.02 -2.61 17.34
CA GLY A 210 33.30 -1.98 16.99
C GLY A 210 34.40 -2.95 16.53
N ASP A 211 34.05 -4.20 16.24
CA ASP A 211 34.95 -5.27 15.80
C ASP A 211 34.93 -5.50 14.27
N LEU A 212 34.21 -4.65 13.52
CA LEU A 212 34.10 -4.72 12.06
C LEU A 212 35.08 -3.73 11.41
N PRO A 213 36.14 -4.18 10.70
CA PRO A 213 37.14 -3.30 10.11
C PRO A 213 36.58 -2.29 9.10
N GLN A 214 35.51 -2.65 8.39
CA GLN A 214 34.84 -1.82 7.39
C GLN A 214 34.02 -0.67 8.00
N ILE A 215 33.87 -0.65 9.33
CA ILE A 215 33.09 0.34 10.06
C ILE A 215 33.93 0.85 11.25
N PRO A 216 34.94 1.70 11.02
CA PRO A 216 35.89 2.10 12.07
C PRO A 216 35.26 2.89 13.22
N SER A 217 34.17 3.62 12.96
CA SER A 217 33.46 4.44 13.96
C SER A 217 31.95 4.30 13.79
N PRO A 218 31.37 3.17 14.24
CA PRO A 218 29.94 2.92 14.18
C PRO A 218 29.15 4.02 14.90
N GLY A 219 28.09 4.52 14.27
CA GLY A 219 27.24 5.58 14.84
C GLY A 219 27.88 6.98 14.85
N SER A 220 29.03 7.18 14.21
CA SER A 220 29.68 8.50 14.08
C SER A 220 28.75 9.57 13.47
N SER A 221 27.86 9.17 12.55
CA SER A 221 26.82 10.02 11.95
C SER A 221 25.93 10.71 12.99
N PHE A 222 25.77 10.14 14.20
CA PHE A 222 24.91 10.70 15.24
C PHE A 222 25.60 11.71 16.17
N ARG A 223 26.90 11.97 16.03
CA ARG A 223 27.62 12.95 16.88
C ARG A 223 27.15 14.38 16.63
N HIS A 224 26.92 14.72 15.37
CA HIS A 224 26.37 16.01 14.94
C HIS A 224 25.18 15.76 14.00
N PRO A 225 24.02 15.35 14.54
CA PRO A 225 22.96 14.73 13.74
C PRO A 225 22.32 15.68 12.72
N PHE A 226 22.47 17.00 12.89
CA PHE A 226 21.95 18.03 11.98
C PHE A 226 23.06 18.76 11.19
N ALA A 227 24.31 18.31 11.29
CA ALA A 227 25.38 18.87 10.47
C ALA A 227 25.13 18.54 8.99
N GLY A 228 25.23 19.55 8.12
CA GLY A 228 24.94 19.40 6.68
C GLY A 228 23.45 19.50 6.31
N SER A 229 22.57 19.80 7.26
CA SER A 229 21.16 20.09 6.95
C SER A 229 21.03 21.33 6.04
N PRO A 230 20.24 21.27 4.94
CA PRO A 230 20.04 22.41 4.07
C PRO A 230 19.22 23.50 4.76
N THR A 231 19.38 24.75 4.33
CA THR A 231 18.56 25.88 4.78
C THR A 231 17.29 26.07 3.95
N THR A 232 17.24 25.44 2.76
CA THR A 232 16.11 25.59 1.82
C THR A 232 14.96 24.65 2.16
N ILE A 233 13.75 25.20 2.29
CA ILE A 233 12.55 24.42 2.60
C ILE A 233 12.20 23.37 1.53
N SER A 234 12.53 23.64 0.26
CA SER A 234 12.23 22.74 -0.87
C SER A 234 12.89 21.36 -0.72
N SER A 235 14.08 21.29 -0.11
CA SER A 235 14.77 20.03 0.20
C SER A 235 13.95 19.17 1.15
N TYR A 236 13.43 19.77 2.23
CA TYR A 236 12.60 19.08 3.21
C TYR A 236 11.26 18.66 2.63
N THR A 237 10.61 19.53 1.86
CA THR A 237 9.34 19.24 1.20
C THR A 237 9.47 18.07 0.21
N THR A 238 10.53 18.08 -0.62
CA THR A 238 10.81 16.99 -1.56
C THR A 238 11.08 15.67 -0.84
N ALA A 239 11.87 15.71 0.23
CA ALA A 239 12.14 14.55 1.06
C ALA A 239 10.86 14.00 1.72
N LEU A 240 10.00 14.88 2.25
CA LEU A 240 8.75 14.49 2.87
C LEU A 240 7.80 13.83 1.86
N PHE A 241 7.69 14.34 0.63
CA PHE A 241 6.88 13.70 -0.41
C PHE A 241 7.38 12.28 -0.74
N LYS A 242 8.70 12.08 -0.82
CA LYS A 242 9.29 10.74 -1.03
C LYS A 242 8.99 9.78 0.13
N ILE A 243 9.00 10.29 1.36
CA ILE A 243 8.66 9.53 2.57
C ILE A 243 7.18 9.15 2.56
N LEU A 244 6.29 10.11 2.31
CA LEU A 244 4.85 9.87 2.21
C LEU A 244 4.53 8.86 1.10
N ALA A 245 5.23 8.93 -0.04
CA ALA A 245 5.14 7.94 -1.10
C ALA A 245 5.58 6.54 -0.62
N THR A 246 6.58 6.45 0.25
CA THR A 246 7.06 5.18 0.81
C THR A 246 6.11 4.59 1.88
N TYR A 247 5.32 5.43 2.55
CA TYR A 247 4.27 5.00 3.47
C TYR A 247 2.95 4.62 2.78
N GLN A 248 2.79 4.87 1.48
CA GLN A 248 1.55 4.56 0.77
C GLN A 248 1.14 3.10 0.91
N GLY A 249 -0.17 2.86 0.90
CA GLY A 249 -0.75 1.52 0.92
C GLY A 249 -1.48 1.14 2.21
N TRP A 250 -1.42 1.97 3.25
CA TRP A 250 -2.14 1.71 4.51
C TRP A 250 -3.66 1.69 4.37
N SER A 251 -4.22 2.33 3.34
CA SER A 251 -5.65 2.34 3.04
C SER A 251 -6.16 1.03 2.43
N ASN A 252 -5.26 0.09 2.09
CA ASN A 252 -5.62 -1.02 1.21
C ASN A 252 -6.69 -1.97 1.77
N ALA A 253 -6.78 -2.10 3.09
CA ALA A 253 -7.78 -2.92 3.77
C ALA A 253 -9.21 -2.39 3.56
N ALA A 254 -9.37 -1.07 3.41
CA ALA A 254 -10.69 -0.46 3.20
C ALA A 254 -11.29 -0.77 1.83
N TYR A 255 -10.48 -1.13 0.84
CA TYR A 255 -10.98 -1.60 -0.46
C TYR A 255 -11.52 -3.02 -0.45
N VAL A 256 -11.32 -3.79 0.63
CA VAL A 256 -11.67 -5.21 0.69
C VAL A 256 -12.49 -5.57 1.94
N LEU A 257 -13.20 -4.60 2.53
CA LEU A 257 -13.91 -4.78 3.81
C LEU A 257 -15.00 -5.87 3.78
N ASP A 258 -15.59 -6.17 2.63
CA ASP A 258 -16.56 -7.28 2.53
C ASP A 258 -15.92 -8.65 2.72
N GLU A 259 -14.60 -8.73 2.61
CA GLU A 259 -13.82 -9.95 2.85
C GLU A 259 -13.25 -10.04 4.27
N VAL A 260 -13.34 -8.95 5.03
CA VAL A 260 -12.79 -8.83 6.39
C VAL A 260 -13.80 -9.34 7.41
N ARG A 261 -13.34 -10.22 8.32
CA ARG A 261 -14.11 -10.67 9.48
C ARG A 261 -14.20 -9.55 10.50
N ASP A 262 -15.40 -9.26 10.99
CA ASP A 262 -15.66 -8.14 11.90
C ASP A 262 -14.97 -6.84 11.42
N PRO A 263 -15.42 -6.29 10.27
CA PRO A 263 -14.67 -5.25 9.55
C PRO A 263 -14.40 -4.01 10.40
N ARG A 264 -15.30 -3.65 11.31
CA ARG A 264 -15.13 -2.51 12.22
C ARG A 264 -13.95 -2.70 13.17
N ARG A 265 -13.96 -3.79 13.95
CA ARG A 265 -12.89 -4.09 14.91
C ARG A 265 -11.58 -4.39 14.19
N THR A 266 -11.65 -5.20 13.13
CA THR A 266 -10.46 -5.65 12.41
C THR A 266 -9.78 -4.51 11.66
N LEU A 267 -10.52 -3.63 10.97
CA LEU A 267 -9.93 -2.47 10.29
C LEU A 267 -9.22 -1.55 11.29
N LYS A 268 -9.86 -1.24 12.43
CA LYS A 268 -9.26 -0.42 13.49
C LYS A 268 -7.94 -1.00 13.98
N MET A 269 -7.96 -2.26 14.40
CA MET A 269 -6.78 -2.92 14.96
C MET A 269 -5.69 -3.15 13.92
N ALA A 270 -6.07 -3.58 12.71
CA ALA A 270 -5.12 -3.83 11.63
C ALA A 270 -4.46 -2.55 11.13
N GLY A 271 -5.21 -1.44 11.04
CA GLY A 271 -4.66 -0.13 10.73
C GLY A 271 -3.61 0.28 11.75
N ILE A 272 -4.00 0.39 13.03
CA ILE A 272 -3.11 0.89 14.09
C ILE A 272 -1.85 0.02 14.20
N VAL A 273 -2.00 -1.31 14.23
CA VAL A 273 -0.86 -2.23 14.37
C VAL A 273 -0.03 -2.28 13.10
N GLY A 274 -0.64 -2.34 11.92
CA GLY A 274 0.04 -2.44 10.64
C GLY A 274 0.88 -1.20 10.34
N VAL A 275 0.26 -0.01 10.40
CA VAL A 275 0.95 1.26 10.14
C VAL A 275 2.03 1.52 11.19
N GLY A 276 1.74 1.24 12.47
CA GLY A 276 2.71 1.40 13.55
C GLY A 276 3.92 0.50 13.42
N THR A 277 3.69 -0.78 13.07
CA THR A 277 4.77 -1.75 12.83
C THR A 277 5.66 -1.28 11.68
N VAL A 278 5.08 -0.88 10.55
CA VAL A 278 5.86 -0.43 9.39
C VAL A 278 6.63 0.86 9.70
N GLY A 279 5.98 1.83 10.36
CA GLY A 279 6.63 3.08 10.77
C GLY A 279 7.81 2.87 11.69
N LEU A 280 7.65 2.01 12.70
CA LEU A 280 8.73 1.66 13.60
C LEU A 280 9.88 0.97 12.85
N LEU A 281 9.57 -0.01 12.00
CA LEU A 281 10.59 -0.71 11.21
C LEU A 281 11.33 0.24 10.26
N TYR A 282 10.64 1.18 9.62
CA TYR A 282 11.26 2.16 8.72
C TYR A 282 12.20 3.10 9.47
N LEU A 283 11.78 3.62 10.63
CA LEU A 283 12.64 4.45 11.48
C LEU A 283 13.89 3.69 11.93
N LEU A 284 13.72 2.49 12.49
CA LEU A 284 14.82 1.66 12.97
C LEU A 284 15.77 1.23 11.84
N THR A 285 15.23 0.96 10.65
CA THR A 285 16.04 0.63 9.46
C THR A 285 16.90 1.81 9.03
N ASN A 286 16.36 3.04 9.04
CA ASN A 286 17.17 4.24 8.76
C ASN A 286 18.23 4.47 9.83
N ILE A 287 17.91 4.24 11.11
CA ILE A 287 18.91 4.29 12.19
C ILE A 287 20.03 3.28 11.91
N ALA A 288 19.69 2.04 11.55
CA ALA A 288 20.67 1.00 11.22
C ALA A 288 21.59 1.40 10.05
N TYR A 289 21.08 2.05 9.01
CA TYR A 289 21.92 2.58 7.93
C TYR A 289 22.91 3.63 8.44
N PHE A 290 22.46 4.59 9.24
CA PHE A 290 23.33 5.65 9.77
C PHE A 290 24.30 5.19 10.86
N ILE A 291 24.07 4.02 11.47
CA ILE A 291 25.09 3.38 12.33
C ILE A 291 26.29 2.93 11.48
N VAL A 292 26.04 2.42 10.28
CA VAL A 292 27.03 1.72 9.44
C VAL A 292 27.68 2.63 8.39
N ALA A 293 26.97 3.67 7.96
CA ALA A 293 27.39 4.54 6.87
C ALA A 293 27.08 6.02 7.13
N THR A 294 27.83 6.90 6.47
CA THR A 294 27.61 8.35 6.50
C THR A 294 26.45 8.77 5.58
N PRO A 295 25.85 9.96 5.78
CA PRO A 295 24.84 10.47 4.86
C PRO A 295 25.30 10.55 3.41
N GLU A 296 26.57 10.88 3.19
CA GLU A 296 27.18 10.96 1.86
C GLU A 296 27.34 9.59 1.21
N GLU A 297 27.81 8.58 1.95
CA GLU A 297 27.85 7.21 1.43
C GLU A 297 26.45 6.70 1.08
N ILE A 298 25.45 6.97 1.93
CA ILE A 298 24.07 6.54 1.71
C ILE A 298 23.46 7.26 0.49
N SER A 299 23.73 8.56 0.30
CA SER A 299 23.17 9.36 -0.80
C SER A 299 23.58 8.84 -2.18
N GLN A 300 24.71 8.15 -2.28
CA GLN A 300 25.28 7.62 -3.51
C GLN A 300 24.80 6.19 -3.87
N THR A 301 24.11 5.51 -2.95
CA THR A 301 23.69 4.10 -3.17
C THR A 301 22.50 3.93 -4.11
N GLY A 302 21.63 4.92 -4.26
CA GLY A 302 20.38 4.76 -5.00
C GLY A 302 19.55 3.58 -4.47
N VAL A 303 19.35 2.56 -5.30
CA VAL A 303 18.57 1.35 -4.97
C VAL A 303 19.35 0.28 -4.18
N THR A 304 20.63 0.49 -3.92
CA THR A 304 21.53 -0.53 -3.32
C THR A 304 21.89 -0.26 -1.86
N VAL A 305 21.12 0.57 -1.13
CA VAL A 305 21.41 0.92 0.28
C VAL A 305 21.52 -0.31 1.20
N VAL A 306 20.73 -1.35 0.93
CA VAL A 306 20.78 -2.61 1.67
C VAL A 306 22.08 -3.36 1.36
N ALA A 307 22.54 -3.33 0.11
CA ALA A 307 23.79 -3.96 -0.31
C ALA A 307 24.99 -3.30 0.34
N LEU A 308 24.99 -1.97 0.47
CA LEU A 308 26.02 -1.23 1.21
C LEU A 308 26.12 -1.74 2.66
N LEU A 309 24.99 -1.83 3.38
CA LEU A 309 24.98 -2.30 4.75
C LEU A 309 25.46 -3.75 4.85
N ILE A 310 24.94 -4.64 4.01
CA ILE A 310 25.32 -6.05 4.01
C ILE A 310 26.80 -6.23 3.68
N GLY A 311 27.32 -5.50 2.69
CA GLY A 311 28.73 -5.52 2.31
C GLY A 311 29.64 -5.08 3.47
N LYS A 312 29.27 -4.02 4.19
CA LYS A 312 30.03 -3.54 5.35
C LYS A 312 29.97 -4.49 6.55
N VAL A 313 28.86 -5.19 6.77
CA VAL A 313 28.65 -6.05 7.96
C VAL A 313 29.09 -7.50 7.74
N PHE A 314 28.79 -8.08 6.58
CA PHE A 314 28.98 -9.50 6.28
C PHE A 314 29.96 -9.76 5.12
N GLY A 315 30.46 -8.71 4.46
CA GLY A 315 31.31 -8.81 3.28
C GLY A 315 30.54 -8.89 1.96
N GLU A 316 31.25 -8.71 0.86
CA GLU A 316 30.69 -8.58 -0.50
C GLU A 316 29.94 -9.83 -0.97
N THR A 317 30.31 -11.01 -0.47
CA THR A 317 29.70 -12.30 -0.85
C THR A 317 28.22 -12.41 -0.54
N MET A 318 27.67 -11.58 0.36
CA MET A 318 26.24 -11.63 0.73
C MET A 318 25.37 -10.61 -0.01
N MET A 319 25.94 -9.78 -0.90
CA MET A 319 25.18 -8.72 -1.58
C MET A 319 24.09 -9.25 -2.53
N TRP A 320 24.24 -10.47 -3.08
CA TRP A 320 23.23 -11.09 -3.97
C TRP A 320 21.86 -11.26 -3.30
N LEU A 321 21.82 -11.37 -1.96
CA LEU A 321 20.57 -11.46 -1.20
C LEU A 321 19.68 -10.23 -1.45
N THR A 322 20.25 -9.05 -1.66
CA THR A 322 19.51 -7.79 -1.78
C THR A 322 18.55 -7.79 -2.97
N ALA A 323 18.99 -8.29 -4.12
CA ALA A 323 18.17 -8.39 -5.32
C ALA A 323 17.03 -9.40 -5.15
N ILE A 324 17.28 -10.55 -4.50
CA ILE A 324 16.23 -11.52 -4.16
C ILE A 324 15.20 -10.90 -3.22
N LEU A 325 15.64 -10.18 -2.19
CA LEU A 325 14.76 -9.52 -1.24
C LEU A 325 13.92 -8.44 -1.92
N ALA A 326 14.50 -7.67 -2.85
CA ALA A 326 13.77 -6.69 -3.66
C ALA A 326 12.75 -7.36 -4.59
N ALA A 327 13.09 -8.51 -5.20
CA ALA A 327 12.20 -9.28 -6.06
C ALA A 327 11.00 -9.85 -5.28
N LEU A 328 11.26 -10.48 -4.13
CA LEU A 328 10.20 -10.97 -3.25
C LEU A 328 9.35 -9.83 -2.68
N SER A 329 9.97 -8.68 -2.38
CA SER A 329 9.26 -7.49 -1.90
C SER A 329 8.28 -6.95 -2.94
N SER A 330 8.77 -6.73 -4.16
CA SER A 330 7.95 -6.27 -5.29
C SER A 330 6.84 -7.27 -5.62
N LEU A 331 7.13 -8.57 -5.60
CA LEU A 331 6.14 -9.62 -5.85
C LEU A 331 5.02 -9.60 -4.81
N GLY A 332 5.36 -9.54 -3.52
CA GLY A 332 4.38 -9.45 -2.44
C GLY A 332 3.50 -8.21 -2.55
N ASN A 333 4.08 -7.06 -2.89
CA ASN A 333 3.33 -5.83 -3.09
C ASN A 333 2.36 -5.95 -4.29
N LEU A 334 2.83 -6.50 -5.41
CA LEU A 334 2.01 -6.71 -6.61
C LEU A 334 0.86 -7.68 -6.35
N MET A 335 1.11 -8.81 -5.66
CA MET A 335 0.07 -9.77 -5.30
C MET A 335 -1.05 -9.13 -4.48
N THR A 336 -0.70 -8.28 -3.51
CA THR A 336 -1.68 -7.54 -2.71
C THR A 336 -2.38 -6.45 -3.53
N ALA A 337 -1.66 -5.76 -4.42
CA ALA A 337 -2.26 -4.79 -5.34
C ALA A 337 -3.35 -5.42 -6.20
N SER A 338 -3.03 -6.51 -6.90
CA SER A 338 -3.96 -7.20 -7.81
C SER A 338 -5.14 -7.79 -7.03
N PHE A 339 -4.90 -8.33 -5.83
CA PHE A 339 -5.95 -8.76 -4.92
C PHE A 339 -6.93 -7.63 -4.62
N THR A 340 -6.45 -6.49 -4.16
CA THR A 340 -7.31 -5.34 -3.83
C THR A 340 -8.04 -4.80 -5.06
N MET A 341 -7.32 -4.58 -6.17
CA MET A 341 -7.88 -3.95 -7.38
C MET A 341 -9.00 -4.78 -8.02
N SER A 342 -8.87 -6.10 -8.06
CA SER A 342 -9.94 -6.97 -8.59
C SER A 342 -11.27 -6.84 -7.83
N ARG A 343 -11.22 -6.54 -6.53
CA ARG A 343 -12.42 -6.35 -5.68
C ARG A 343 -13.05 -4.99 -5.92
N VAL A 344 -12.23 -3.96 -6.12
CA VAL A 344 -12.69 -2.63 -6.52
C VAL A 344 -13.36 -2.69 -7.90
N VAL A 345 -12.76 -3.38 -8.88
CA VAL A 345 -13.36 -3.58 -10.21
C VAL A 345 -14.68 -4.33 -10.13
N ARG A 346 -14.75 -5.39 -9.32
CA ARG A 346 -16.01 -6.11 -9.07
C ARG A 346 -17.08 -5.20 -8.45
N GLN A 347 -16.69 -4.30 -7.55
CA GLN A 347 -17.62 -3.34 -6.95
C GLN A 347 -18.23 -2.40 -8.00
N PHE A 348 -17.41 -1.87 -8.92
CA PHE A 348 -17.93 -1.08 -10.05
C PHE A 348 -18.87 -1.88 -10.95
N ALA A 349 -18.56 -3.16 -11.17
CA ALA A 349 -19.42 -4.06 -11.94
C ALA A 349 -20.78 -4.27 -11.26
N GLN A 350 -20.81 -4.42 -9.94
CA GLN A 350 -22.06 -4.59 -9.17
C GLN A 350 -22.97 -3.37 -9.22
N GLU A 351 -22.43 -2.21 -9.53
CA GLU A 351 -23.16 -0.94 -9.65
C GLU A 351 -23.54 -0.62 -11.10
N GLY A 352 -23.23 -1.52 -12.06
CA GLY A 352 -23.73 -1.43 -13.43
C GLY A 352 -22.99 -0.47 -14.35
N ILE A 353 -21.88 0.13 -13.91
CA ILE A 353 -21.10 1.08 -14.74
C ILE A 353 -20.33 0.39 -15.87
N LEU A 354 -19.91 -0.85 -15.67
CA LEU A 354 -19.11 -1.58 -16.66
C LEU A 354 -19.99 -2.19 -17.77
N PRO A 355 -19.62 -2.06 -19.06
CA PRO A 355 -20.24 -2.88 -20.10
C PRO A 355 -19.97 -4.36 -19.80
N GLY A 356 -21.01 -5.18 -19.75
CA GLY A 356 -20.89 -6.57 -19.29
C GLY A 356 -20.79 -6.71 -17.77
N ALA A 357 -21.33 -5.76 -17.00
CA ALA A 357 -21.37 -5.72 -15.53
C ALA A 357 -21.66 -7.08 -14.87
N THR A 358 -22.60 -7.86 -15.38
CA THR A 358 -22.95 -9.19 -14.83
C THR A 358 -21.78 -10.17 -14.85
N LEU A 359 -20.95 -10.12 -15.90
CA LEU A 359 -19.76 -10.95 -16.03
C LEU A 359 -18.69 -10.55 -15.01
N PHE A 360 -18.36 -9.25 -14.93
CA PHE A 360 -17.34 -8.73 -14.01
C PHE A 360 -17.76 -8.75 -12.53
N ALA A 361 -19.07 -8.74 -12.26
CA ALA A 361 -19.62 -8.88 -10.92
C ALA A 361 -19.59 -10.33 -10.39
N SER A 362 -19.50 -11.31 -11.30
CA SER A 362 -19.54 -12.73 -10.97
C SER A 362 -18.30 -13.22 -10.22
N THR A 363 -18.45 -14.35 -9.52
CA THR A 363 -17.38 -15.00 -8.76
C THR A 363 -17.28 -16.46 -9.16
N ALA A 364 -16.06 -17.00 -9.23
CA ALA A 364 -15.84 -18.43 -9.39
C ALA A 364 -16.29 -19.22 -8.15
N ALA A 365 -16.32 -20.55 -8.26
CA ALA A 365 -16.58 -21.45 -7.13
C ALA A 365 -15.59 -21.25 -5.96
N SER A 366 -14.38 -20.76 -6.25
CA SER A 366 -13.36 -20.38 -5.26
C SER A 366 -13.71 -19.10 -4.46
N GLY A 367 -14.78 -18.39 -4.84
CA GLY A 367 -15.16 -17.07 -4.31
C GLY A 367 -14.34 -15.91 -4.89
N SER A 368 -13.44 -16.18 -5.85
CA SER A 368 -12.59 -15.16 -6.47
C SER A 368 -13.31 -14.43 -7.62
N PRO A 369 -13.13 -13.11 -7.78
CA PRO A 369 -13.74 -12.33 -8.86
C PRO A 369 -12.93 -12.48 -10.16
N THR A 370 -13.04 -13.66 -10.80
CA THR A 370 -12.20 -14.07 -11.94
C THR A 370 -12.16 -13.05 -13.09
N TRP A 371 -13.32 -12.57 -13.52
CA TRP A 371 -13.40 -11.64 -14.65
C TRP A 371 -12.90 -10.25 -14.30
N ALA A 372 -13.10 -9.80 -13.06
CA ALA A 372 -12.51 -8.56 -12.58
C ALA A 372 -10.98 -8.65 -12.54
N PHE A 373 -10.42 -9.80 -12.12
CA PHE A 373 -8.99 -10.08 -12.22
C PHE A 373 -8.50 -10.09 -13.67
N ALA A 374 -9.26 -10.71 -14.59
CA ALA A 374 -8.92 -10.73 -16.01
C ALA A 374 -8.90 -9.31 -16.61
N LEU A 375 -9.80 -8.41 -16.19
CA LEU A 375 -9.78 -7.02 -16.61
C LEU A 375 -8.52 -6.29 -16.13
N VAL A 376 -8.15 -6.48 -14.85
CA VAL A 376 -6.91 -5.92 -14.30
C VAL A 376 -5.67 -6.49 -15.01
N PHE A 377 -5.69 -7.78 -15.36
CA PHE A 377 -4.64 -8.42 -16.14
C PHE A 377 -4.53 -7.81 -17.54
N LEU A 378 -5.65 -7.66 -18.25
CA LEU A 378 -5.70 -7.11 -19.59
C LEU A 378 -5.22 -5.67 -19.64
N SER A 379 -5.73 -4.81 -18.74
CA SER A 379 -5.33 -3.40 -18.67
C SER A 379 -3.83 -3.27 -18.37
N SER A 380 -3.32 -4.07 -17.44
CA SER A 380 -1.89 -4.11 -17.11
C SER A 380 -1.05 -4.64 -18.28
N THR A 381 -1.53 -5.62 -19.03
CA THR A 381 -0.84 -6.16 -20.22
C THR A 381 -0.72 -5.11 -21.32
N VAL A 382 -1.82 -4.39 -21.61
CA VAL A 382 -1.80 -3.28 -22.57
C VAL A 382 -0.77 -2.24 -22.16
N MET A 383 -0.70 -1.89 -20.87
CA MET A 383 0.26 -0.93 -20.37
C MET A 383 1.72 -1.42 -20.48
N ILE A 384 2.00 -2.70 -20.21
CA ILE A 384 3.34 -3.29 -20.37
C ILE A 384 3.77 -3.27 -21.84
N LEU A 385 2.82 -3.48 -22.76
CA LEU A 385 3.08 -3.40 -24.20
C LEU A 385 3.25 -1.94 -24.65
N SER A 386 2.49 -1.00 -24.09
CA SER A 386 2.51 0.42 -24.46
C SER A 386 3.65 1.21 -23.84
N SER A 387 4.34 0.69 -22.82
CA SER A 387 5.56 1.30 -22.27
C SER A 387 6.77 1.17 -23.24
N SER A 388 6.49 1.13 -24.54
CA SER A 388 7.43 1.03 -25.65
C SER A 388 7.51 2.36 -26.40
N SER A 389 8.16 3.32 -25.76
CA SER A 389 8.64 4.55 -26.38
C SER A 389 9.63 5.21 -25.44
#